data_AF-A0A132B6A7-F1
#
_entry.id   AF-A0A132B6A7-F1
#
_cell.length_a   1.000
_cell.length_b   1.000
_cell.length_c   1.000
_cell.angle_alpha   90.00
_cell.angle_beta   90.00
_cell.angle_gamma   90.00
#
_symmetry.space_group_name_H-M   'P 1'
#
loop_
_entity.id
_entity.type
_entity.pdbx_description
1 polymer ?
#
loop_
_entity_poly.entity_id
_entity_poly.type
_entity_poly.pdbx_seq_one_letter_code
_entity_poly.pdbx_strand_id
1 'polypeptide(L)'
;MLKALRKVVGGRTSPQPTPAKRDRHHRHYPTTTYCRGRHSSHEVAKTVIDFAKRRGSTLHERQRVAISRYRSDNVFNTRNAGNHSEGAIFEAYFKFFDLMFFGGILKLGCKVVLTGKDVEKMNAYGVASTHGKLVNGRPKGVYGNIRIHNASHLKNPRDRRLAGLSTLLHEMLHCFLDFYTCFRSDCRDRFEDLGQEHGIAWQDAAYALEECVRDPTFINLPLVLGRRLALVNELNEWGHPKICDLRRWGFTKREVRFIKGKWRLLKLDDACAS
;
A
#
# COMPACT_ATOMS: atom_id res chain seq x y z
N MET A 1 3.31 23.02 3.83
CA MET A 1 4.23 23.77 4.72
C MET A 1 5.39 22.85 5.11
N LEU A 2 6.32 22.63 4.17
CA LEU A 2 7.54 21.84 4.36
C LEU A 2 8.71 22.81 4.18
N LYS A 3 9.52 22.98 5.23
CA LYS A 3 10.67 23.88 5.25
C LYS A 3 11.77 23.34 4.31
N ALA A 4 12.10 24.12 3.29
CA ALA A 4 13.24 23.90 2.43
C ALA A 4 14.56 24.15 3.19
N LEU A 5 15.41 23.13 3.27
CA LEU A 5 16.81 23.27 3.68
C LEU A 5 17.66 23.43 2.42
N ARG A 6 18.06 24.68 2.12
CA ARG A 6 19.13 24.97 1.16
C ARG A 6 20.46 24.48 1.74
N LYS A 7 21.13 23.55 1.06
CA LYS A 7 22.47 23.09 1.42
C LYS A 7 23.51 23.81 0.56
N VAL A 8 24.46 24.45 1.25
CA VAL A 8 25.62 25.14 0.68
C VAL A 8 26.56 24.12 0.04
N VAL A 9 26.97 24.37 -1.22
CA VAL A 9 27.94 23.57 -1.96
C VAL A 9 29.35 23.99 -1.52
N GLY A 10 29.95 23.21 -0.62
CA GLY A 10 31.37 23.29 -0.30
C GLY A 10 32.13 22.18 -1.02
N GLY A 11 33.10 22.54 -1.86
CA GLY A 11 33.98 21.59 -2.54
C GLY A 11 34.78 20.76 -1.54
N ARG A 12 34.65 19.43 -1.62
CA ARG A 12 35.48 18.47 -0.89
C ARG A 12 36.29 17.64 -1.87
N THR A 13 37.58 17.60 -1.62
CA THR A 13 38.55 16.67 -2.21
C THR A 13 38.12 15.22 -1.93
N SER A 14 38.13 14.39 -2.97
CA SER A 14 37.71 12.99 -2.90
C SER A 14 38.68 12.17 -2.04
N PRO A 15 38.24 11.57 -0.93
CA PRO A 15 39.07 10.63 -0.17
C PRO A 15 39.28 9.34 -0.97
N GLN A 16 40.49 8.78 -0.90
CA GLN A 16 40.82 7.51 -1.54
C GLN A 16 39.92 6.36 -1.03
N PRO A 17 39.56 5.40 -1.91
CA PRO A 17 38.72 4.28 -1.55
C PRO A 17 39.42 3.39 -0.52
N THR A 18 38.83 3.30 0.67
CA THR A 18 39.25 2.31 1.67
C THR A 18 38.94 0.89 1.16
N PRO A 19 39.72 -0.13 1.55
CA PRO A 19 39.52 -1.50 1.10
C PRO A 19 38.09 -1.94 1.43
N ALA A 20 37.36 -2.40 0.42
CA ALA A 20 35.97 -2.84 0.54
C ALA A 20 35.86 -3.84 1.70
N LYS A 21 35.31 -3.39 2.84
CA LYS A 21 34.89 -4.28 3.92
C LYS A 21 33.95 -5.28 3.28
N ARG A 22 34.37 -6.55 3.21
CA ARG A 22 33.58 -7.67 2.67
C ARG A 22 32.14 -7.51 3.15
N ASP A 23 31.29 -7.11 2.21
CA ASP A 23 29.91 -6.82 2.48
C ASP A 23 29.29 -8.15 2.93
N ARG A 24 29.04 -8.27 4.24
CA ARG A 24 28.36 -9.46 4.76
C ARG A 24 26.94 -9.37 4.19
N HIS A 25 26.72 -10.02 3.05
CA HIS A 25 25.42 -10.14 2.42
C HIS A 25 24.39 -10.44 3.51
N HIS A 26 23.52 -9.47 3.77
CA HIS A 26 22.51 -9.58 4.78
C HIS A 26 21.57 -10.72 4.37
N ARG A 27 21.62 -11.86 5.05
CA ARG A 27 20.75 -13.00 4.73
C ARG A 27 19.30 -12.62 5.05
N HIS A 28 18.48 -12.53 4.01
CA HIS A 28 17.04 -12.50 4.14
C HIS A 28 16.52 -13.90 4.50
N TYR A 29 15.56 -13.95 5.42
CA TYR A 29 14.91 -15.20 5.80
C TYR A 29 13.77 -15.49 4.81
N PRO A 30 13.52 -16.76 4.46
CA PRO A 30 12.33 -17.14 3.71
C PRO A 30 11.06 -16.60 4.37
N THR A 31 10.07 -16.23 3.56
CA THR A 31 8.79 -15.66 4.01
C THR A 31 7.88 -16.67 4.73
N THR A 32 8.32 -17.92 4.90
CA THR A 32 7.62 -18.92 5.72
C THR A 32 7.48 -18.49 7.18
N THR A 33 8.31 -17.53 7.64
CA THR A 33 8.18 -16.90 8.96
C THR A 33 8.41 -15.40 8.84
N TYR A 34 7.34 -14.60 8.87
CA TYR A 34 7.44 -13.14 8.80
C TYR A 34 8.14 -12.58 10.04
N CYS A 35 9.38 -12.14 9.82
CA CYS A 35 10.17 -11.45 10.81
C CYS A 35 10.21 -9.96 10.45
N ARG A 36 9.76 -9.10 11.37
CA ARG A 36 9.75 -7.66 11.16
C ARG A 36 11.14 -7.14 10.78
N GLY A 37 11.21 -6.32 9.74
CA GLY A 37 12.44 -5.69 9.26
C GLY A 37 13.51 -6.65 8.73
N ARG A 38 13.14 -7.83 8.20
CA ARG A 38 14.13 -8.84 7.76
C ARG A 38 14.00 -9.29 6.31
N HIS A 39 13.01 -8.81 5.59
CA HIS A 39 12.75 -9.25 4.23
C HIS A 39 13.06 -8.13 3.24
N SER A 40 13.36 -8.48 1.99
CA SER A 40 13.38 -7.48 0.93
C SER A 40 11.95 -7.00 0.64
N SER A 41 11.78 -5.76 0.19
CA SER A 41 10.46 -5.24 -0.19
C SER A 41 9.78 -6.10 -1.24
N HIS A 42 10.56 -6.65 -2.18
CA HIS A 42 10.07 -7.55 -3.22
C HIS A 42 9.48 -8.85 -2.64
N GLU A 43 10.13 -9.49 -1.66
CA GLU A 43 9.60 -10.70 -1.02
C GLU A 43 8.31 -10.41 -0.21
N VAL A 44 8.26 -9.26 0.45
CA VAL A 44 7.07 -8.81 1.19
C VAL A 44 5.92 -8.53 0.22
N ALA A 45 6.17 -7.84 -0.90
CA ALA A 45 5.16 -7.62 -1.94
C ALA A 45 4.70 -8.93 -2.60
N LYS A 46 5.64 -9.82 -2.93
CA LYS A 46 5.34 -11.15 -3.51
C LYS A 46 4.39 -11.95 -2.63
N THR A 47 4.55 -11.87 -1.31
CA THR A 47 3.60 -12.46 -0.37
C THR A 47 2.17 -11.96 -0.61
N VAL A 48 1.99 -10.64 -0.64
CA VAL A 48 0.66 -10.04 -0.82
C VAL A 48 0.05 -10.48 -2.14
N ILE A 49 0.86 -10.50 -3.20
CA ILE A 49 0.48 -10.98 -4.53
C ILE A 49 0.04 -12.45 -4.49
N ASP A 50 0.81 -13.32 -3.83
CA ASP A 50 0.51 -14.74 -3.72
C ASP A 50 -0.79 -14.97 -2.94
N PHE A 51 -1.03 -14.22 -1.86
CA PHE A 51 -2.31 -14.26 -1.13
C PHE A 51 -3.48 -13.78 -1.99
N ALA A 52 -3.31 -12.66 -2.71
CA ALA A 52 -4.32 -12.08 -3.59
C ALA A 52 -4.68 -12.96 -4.78
N LYS A 53 -3.77 -13.83 -5.25
CA LYS A 53 -4.00 -14.75 -6.38
C LYS A 53 -4.69 -16.06 -6.01
N ARG A 54 -4.75 -16.44 -4.73
CA ARG A 54 -5.36 -17.73 -4.31
C ARG A 54 -6.85 -17.76 -4.60
N ARG A 55 -7.33 -18.91 -5.08
CA ARG A 55 -8.74 -19.20 -5.41
C ARG A 55 -9.07 -20.66 -5.11
N GLY A 56 -10.35 -20.97 -4.90
CA GLY A 56 -10.84 -22.34 -4.72
C GLY A 56 -10.06 -23.13 -3.66
N SER A 57 -9.55 -24.30 -4.05
CA SER A 57 -8.79 -25.21 -3.16
C SER A 57 -7.44 -24.64 -2.70
N THR A 58 -6.90 -23.62 -3.38
CA THR A 58 -5.62 -22.98 -3.01
C THR A 58 -5.76 -21.92 -1.92
N LEU A 59 -6.99 -21.60 -1.50
CA LEU A 59 -7.22 -20.68 -0.39
C LEU A 59 -6.62 -21.23 0.90
N HIS A 60 -5.99 -20.36 1.68
CA HIS A 60 -5.60 -20.69 3.04
C HIS A 60 -6.84 -20.79 3.94
N GLU A 61 -6.75 -21.56 5.03
CA GLU A 61 -7.87 -21.72 5.98
C GLU A 61 -8.40 -20.37 6.48
N ARG A 62 -7.49 -19.47 6.85
CA ARG A 62 -7.82 -18.09 7.26
C ARG A 62 -8.58 -17.29 6.17
N GLN A 63 -8.24 -17.48 4.90
CA GLN A 63 -8.94 -16.81 3.79
C GLN A 63 -10.34 -17.40 3.61
N ARG A 64 -10.51 -18.72 3.73
CA ARG A 64 -11.83 -19.38 3.70
C ARG A 64 -12.75 -18.84 4.79
N VAL A 65 -12.26 -18.75 6.02
CA VAL A 65 -13.01 -18.17 7.16
C VAL A 65 -13.38 -16.72 6.87
N ALA A 66 -12.44 -15.91 6.37
CA ALA A 66 -12.69 -14.50 6.04
C ALA A 66 -13.76 -14.34 4.94
N ILE A 67 -13.69 -15.14 3.87
CA ILE A 67 -14.67 -15.13 2.78
C ILE A 67 -16.05 -15.59 3.26
N SER A 68 -16.11 -16.65 4.06
CA SER A 68 -17.37 -17.14 4.62
C SER A 68 -18.06 -16.04 5.40
N ARG A 69 -17.31 -15.37 6.29
CA ARG A 69 -17.86 -14.26 7.09
C ARG A 69 -18.25 -13.06 6.23
N TYR A 70 -17.41 -12.69 5.26
CA TYR A 70 -17.69 -11.60 4.31
C TYR A 70 -19.03 -11.78 3.58
N ARG A 71 -19.37 -13.03 3.25
CA ARG A 71 -20.62 -13.37 2.54
C ARG A 71 -21.83 -13.46 3.46
N SER A 72 -21.66 -13.80 4.74
CA SER A 72 -22.77 -14.07 5.65
C SER A 72 -23.13 -12.89 6.56
N ASP A 73 -22.19 -11.99 6.86
CA ASP A 73 -22.34 -10.94 7.86
C ASP A 73 -22.75 -9.60 7.20
N ASN A 74 -23.89 -9.04 7.63
CA ASN A 74 -24.46 -7.82 7.03
C ASN A 74 -23.58 -6.58 7.22
N VAL A 75 -22.60 -6.60 8.13
CA VAL A 75 -21.62 -5.51 8.30
C VAL A 75 -20.81 -5.24 7.01
N PHE A 76 -20.68 -6.24 6.13
CA PHE A 76 -19.96 -6.10 4.87
C PHE A 76 -20.81 -5.56 3.73
N ASN A 77 -22.12 -5.38 3.92
CA ASN A 77 -23.00 -4.85 2.89
C ASN A 77 -22.75 -3.35 2.67
N THR A 78 -22.04 -3.01 1.58
CA THR A 78 -21.69 -1.62 1.26
C THR A 78 -22.89 -0.77 0.81
N ARG A 79 -24.01 -1.38 0.41
CA ARG A 79 -25.24 -0.68 0.01
C ARG A 79 -26.13 -0.38 1.21
N ASN A 80 -26.23 -1.31 2.14
CA ASN A 80 -27.05 -1.20 3.33
C ASN A 80 -26.36 -1.89 4.51
N ALA A 81 -25.51 -1.14 5.22
CA ALA A 81 -24.82 -1.65 6.40
C ALA A 81 -25.74 -1.75 7.64
N GLY A 82 -27.06 -1.63 7.48
CA GLY A 82 -28.01 -1.64 8.59
C GLY A 82 -27.68 -0.60 9.66
N ASN A 83 -27.73 -1.01 10.93
CA ASN A 83 -27.47 -0.16 12.09
C ASN A 83 -26.00 -0.14 12.53
N HIS A 84 -25.06 -0.62 11.70
CA HIS A 84 -23.64 -0.61 12.06
C HIS A 84 -23.04 0.79 11.94
N SER A 85 -22.26 1.20 12.94
CA SER A 85 -21.48 2.43 12.85
C SER A 85 -20.36 2.29 11.81
N GLU A 86 -19.95 3.41 11.20
CA GLU A 86 -18.81 3.41 10.26
C GLU A 86 -17.54 2.81 10.90
N GLY A 87 -17.30 3.07 12.18
CA GLY A 87 -16.18 2.46 12.91
C GLY A 87 -16.23 0.93 12.90
N ALA A 88 -17.40 0.34 13.18
CA ALA A 88 -17.58 -1.10 13.18
C ALA A 88 -17.41 -1.71 11.77
N ILE A 89 -17.89 -1.01 10.74
CA ILE A 89 -17.72 -1.42 9.33
C ILE A 89 -16.24 -1.46 8.98
N PHE A 90 -15.49 -0.39 9.25
CA PHE A 90 -14.07 -0.32 8.93
C PHE A 90 -13.23 -1.31 9.74
N GLU A 91 -13.59 -1.57 10.99
CA GLU A 91 -12.93 -2.60 11.78
C GLU A 91 -13.18 -4.01 11.21
N ALA A 92 -14.40 -4.31 10.77
CA ALA A 92 -14.73 -5.57 10.12
C ALA A 92 -13.94 -5.75 8.81
N TYR A 93 -13.88 -4.71 7.97
CA TYR A 93 -13.10 -4.71 6.74
C TYR A 93 -11.60 -4.80 6.98
N PHE A 94 -11.05 -4.14 8.00
CA PHE A 94 -9.65 -4.28 8.39
C PHE A 94 -9.32 -5.74 8.74
N LYS A 95 -10.14 -6.38 9.57
CA LYS A 95 -9.97 -7.80 9.94
C LYS A 95 -10.08 -8.71 8.71
N PHE A 96 -11.03 -8.43 7.82
CA PHE A 96 -11.21 -9.16 6.56
C PHE A 96 -9.96 -9.04 5.67
N PHE A 97 -9.49 -7.83 5.38
CA PHE A 97 -8.31 -7.59 4.56
C PHE A 97 -7.03 -8.17 5.18
N ASP A 98 -6.85 -8.07 6.49
CA ASP A 98 -5.71 -8.68 7.20
C ASP A 98 -5.65 -10.19 6.97
N LEU A 99 -6.77 -10.89 7.14
CA LEU A 99 -6.84 -12.35 6.88
C LEU A 99 -6.70 -12.69 5.40
N MET A 100 -7.27 -11.87 4.51
CA MET A 100 -7.29 -12.12 3.08
C MET A 100 -5.93 -11.93 2.41
N PHE A 101 -5.19 -10.89 2.80
CA PHE A 101 -4.04 -10.42 2.04
C PHE A 101 -2.74 -10.38 2.85
N PHE A 102 -2.83 -10.25 4.16
CA PHE A 102 -1.68 -10.01 5.03
C PHE A 102 -1.46 -11.14 6.05
N GLY A 103 -2.16 -12.27 5.90
CA GLY A 103 -1.99 -13.45 6.75
C GLY A 103 -2.53 -13.30 8.18
N GLY A 104 -3.23 -12.23 8.51
CA GLY A 104 -3.81 -11.99 9.84
C GLY A 104 -2.79 -11.46 10.86
N ILE A 105 -1.71 -10.82 10.41
CA ILE A 105 -0.61 -10.37 11.27
C ILE A 105 -0.62 -8.85 11.51
N LEU A 106 -1.34 -8.06 10.72
CA LEU A 106 -1.42 -6.61 10.92
C LEU A 106 -2.23 -6.26 12.17
N LYS A 107 -3.26 -7.05 12.53
CA LYS A 107 -4.05 -6.83 13.75
C LYS A 107 -3.25 -6.83 15.05
N LEU A 108 -2.03 -7.38 15.04
CA LEU A 108 -1.14 -7.42 16.20
C LEU A 108 -0.34 -6.12 16.40
N GLY A 109 -0.37 -5.20 15.43
CA GLY A 109 0.45 -4.00 15.46
C GLY A 109 -0.17 -2.77 14.82
N CYS A 110 -1.28 -2.88 14.11
CA CYS A 110 -1.94 -1.75 13.44
C CYS A 110 -3.25 -1.38 14.13
N LYS A 111 -3.48 -0.07 14.28
CA LYS A 111 -4.73 0.52 14.72
C LYS A 111 -5.35 1.34 13.59
N VAL A 112 -6.65 1.21 13.38
CA VAL A 112 -7.42 2.04 12.44
C VAL A 112 -8.17 3.12 13.22
N VAL A 113 -8.14 4.35 12.71
CA VAL A 113 -8.81 5.52 13.28
C VAL A 113 -9.55 6.26 12.18
N LEU A 114 -10.88 6.31 12.27
CA LEU A 114 -11.69 7.23 11.46
C LEU A 114 -11.56 8.62 12.06
N THR A 115 -11.05 9.55 11.28
CA THR A 115 -10.91 10.94 11.72
C THR A 115 -12.16 11.71 11.32
N GLY A 116 -12.65 12.59 12.20
CA GLY A 116 -13.68 13.57 11.83
C GLY A 116 -13.17 14.70 10.92
N LYS A 117 -11.97 14.57 10.35
CA LYS A 117 -11.34 15.59 9.51
C LYS A 117 -11.65 15.30 8.04
N ASP A 118 -11.99 16.34 7.29
CA ASP A 118 -12.30 16.22 5.86
C ASP A 118 -11.06 16.08 4.98
N VAL A 119 -11.18 15.32 3.89
CA VAL A 119 -10.14 15.13 2.87
C VAL A 119 -9.64 16.46 2.32
N GLU A 120 -10.53 17.41 2.04
CA GLU A 120 -10.17 18.72 1.49
C GLU A 120 -9.25 19.52 2.44
N LYS A 121 -9.45 19.38 3.75
CA LYS A 121 -8.62 20.07 4.76
C LYS A 121 -7.26 19.39 4.95
N MET A 122 -7.23 18.07 4.82
CA MET A 122 -6.02 17.27 5.02
C MET A 122 -5.19 17.13 3.74
N ASN A 123 -5.77 17.42 2.58
CA ASN A 123 -5.20 17.18 1.26
C ASN A 123 -4.77 15.70 1.07
N ALA A 124 -5.49 14.77 1.71
CA ALA A 124 -5.25 13.33 1.66
C ALA A 124 -6.50 12.56 2.11
N TYR A 125 -6.74 11.38 1.56
CA TYR A 125 -7.84 10.50 2.00
C TYR A 125 -7.52 9.73 3.27
N GLY A 126 -6.26 9.46 3.52
CA GLY A 126 -5.78 8.78 4.71
C GLY A 126 -4.26 8.87 4.80
N VAL A 127 -3.74 8.42 5.93
CA VAL A 127 -2.30 8.33 6.20
C VAL A 127 -2.05 7.12 7.09
N ALA A 128 -1.12 6.28 6.68
CA ALA A 128 -0.42 5.34 7.54
C ALA A 128 0.79 6.01 8.19
N SER A 129 1.00 5.74 9.48
CA SER A 129 2.26 6.04 10.14
C SER A 129 2.78 4.83 10.90
N THR A 130 3.99 4.40 10.56
CA THR A 130 4.70 3.34 11.28
C THR A 130 5.64 3.95 12.32
N HIS A 131 5.51 3.50 13.56
CA HIS A 131 6.34 3.94 14.67
C HIS A 131 7.12 2.75 15.24
N GLY A 132 8.38 2.96 15.59
CA GLY A 132 9.20 1.96 16.25
C GLY A 132 10.52 2.56 16.73
N LYS A 133 11.13 1.97 17.77
CA LYS A 133 12.48 2.36 18.20
C LYS A 133 13.49 1.40 17.61
N LEU A 134 14.55 1.90 16.99
CA LEU A 134 15.69 1.06 16.62
C LEU A 134 16.53 0.77 17.87
N VAL A 135 16.63 -0.49 18.25
CA VAL A 135 17.49 -0.98 19.33
C VAL A 135 18.49 -1.94 18.69
N ASN A 136 19.78 -1.59 18.72
CA ASN A 136 20.85 -2.35 18.04
C ASN A 136 20.57 -2.57 16.54
N GLY A 137 20.08 -1.53 15.85
CA GLY A 137 19.72 -1.59 14.43
C GLY A 137 18.46 -2.42 14.13
N ARG A 138 17.73 -2.87 15.15
CA ARG A 138 16.51 -3.68 15.01
C ARG A 138 15.29 -2.92 15.51
N PRO A 139 14.17 -2.99 14.79
CA PRO A 139 12.96 -2.28 15.18
C PRO A 139 12.29 -3.00 16.37
N LYS A 140 12.15 -2.32 17.51
CA LYS A 140 11.48 -2.80 18.74
C LYS A 140 10.21 -1.98 18.97
N GLY A 141 9.13 -2.68 19.36
CA GLY A 141 7.84 -2.05 19.65
C GLY A 141 7.20 -1.40 18.42
N VAL A 142 7.33 -2.01 17.24
CA VAL A 142 6.74 -1.46 16.02
C VAL A 142 5.22 -1.52 16.08
N TYR A 143 4.57 -0.39 15.84
CA TYR A 143 3.13 -0.29 15.66
C TYR A 143 2.79 0.69 14.53
N GLY A 144 1.63 0.51 13.93
CA GLY A 144 1.12 1.28 12.81
C GLY A 144 -0.18 1.97 13.19
N ASN A 145 -0.37 3.19 12.72
CA ASN A 145 -1.60 3.94 12.88
C ASN A 145 -2.12 4.32 11.50
N ILE A 146 -3.29 3.79 11.14
CA ILE A 146 -3.99 4.08 9.90
C ILE A 146 -5.08 5.08 10.23
N ARG A 147 -4.96 6.29 9.71
CA ARG A 147 -5.97 7.35 9.83
C ARG A 147 -6.72 7.48 8.52
N ILE A 148 -8.04 7.51 8.58
CA ILE A 148 -8.90 7.68 7.40
C ILE A 148 -9.70 8.96 7.57
N HIS A 149 -9.62 9.83 6.58
CA HIS A 149 -10.27 11.13 6.54
C HIS A 149 -11.66 11.01 5.91
N ASN A 150 -12.56 11.90 6.33
CA ASN A 150 -13.94 11.94 5.85
C ASN A 150 -13.99 12.49 4.42
N ALA A 151 -14.48 11.69 3.48
CA ALA A 151 -14.70 12.09 2.09
C ALA A 151 -16.04 12.81 1.90
N SER A 152 -16.30 13.85 2.69
CA SER A 152 -17.59 14.57 2.72
C SER A 152 -17.96 15.22 1.40
N HIS A 153 -17.00 15.48 0.53
CA HIS A 153 -17.19 15.96 -0.84
C HIS A 153 -17.93 14.94 -1.74
N LEU A 154 -17.91 13.66 -1.41
CA LEU A 154 -18.70 12.64 -2.09
C LEU A 154 -20.11 12.58 -1.49
N LYS A 155 -21.12 12.88 -2.32
CA LYS A 155 -22.53 12.96 -1.89
C LYS A 155 -23.13 11.59 -1.57
N ASN A 156 -22.80 10.57 -2.37
CA ASN A 156 -23.32 9.23 -2.21
C ASN A 156 -22.64 8.51 -1.03
N PRO A 157 -23.40 8.03 -0.01
CA PRO A 157 -22.85 7.32 1.13
C PRO A 157 -22.08 6.04 0.77
N ARG A 158 -22.52 5.31 -0.25
CA ARG A 158 -21.83 4.11 -0.74
C ARG A 158 -20.47 4.48 -1.31
N ASP A 159 -20.40 5.53 -2.11
CA ASP A 159 -19.15 5.94 -2.76
C ASP A 159 -18.15 6.47 -1.73
N ARG A 160 -18.62 7.21 -0.72
CA ARG A 160 -17.81 7.57 0.46
C ARG A 160 -17.20 6.35 1.14
N ARG A 161 -18.02 5.33 1.38
CA ARG A 161 -17.58 4.09 2.02
C ARG A 161 -16.56 3.37 1.16
N LEU A 162 -16.80 3.22 -0.14
CA LEU A 162 -15.85 2.60 -1.06
C LEU A 162 -14.53 3.37 -1.14
N ALA A 163 -14.56 4.70 -1.14
CA ALA A 163 -13.35 5.54 -1.09
C ALA A 163 -12.57 5.32 0.21
N GLY A 164 -13.25 5.29 1.35
CA GLY A 164 -12.61 5.02 2.63
C GLY A 164 -12.07 3.59 2.75
N LEU A 165 -12.78 2.58 2.26
CA LEU A 165 -12.29 1.19 2.23
C LEU A 165 -11.10 1.02 1.27
N SER A 166 -11.10 1.74 0.15
CA SER A 166 -9.96 1.77 -0.77
C SER A 166 -8.73 2.37 -0.09
N THR A 167 -8.94 3.45 0.67
CA THR A 167 -7.90 4.09 1.49
C THR A 167 -7.40 3.16 2.58
N LEU A 168 -8.31 2.46 3.28
CA LEU A 168 -7.93 1.47 4.30
C LEU A 168 -6.98 0.42 3.72
N LEU A 169 -7.32 -0.17 2.57
CA LEU A 169 -6.47 -1.20 1.95
C LEU A 169 -5.13 -0.63 1.44
N HIS A 170 -5.12 0.61 0.93
CA HIS A 170 -3.90 1.35 0.56
C HIS A 170 -2.95 1.50 1.76
N GLU A 171 -3.47 2.03 2.87
CA GLU A 171 -2.68 2.26 4.09
C GLU A 171 -2.25 0.97 4.79
N MET A 172 -3.06 -0.09 4.71
CA MET A 172 -2.67 -1.42 5.20
C MET A 172 -1.48 -1.99 4.43
N LEU A 173 -1.43 -1.79 3.11
CA LEU A 173 -0.29 -2.22 2.29
C LEU A 173 0.98 -1.47 2.70
N HIS A 174 0.90 -0.16 2.93
CA HIS A 174 2.03 0.62 3.46
C HIS A 174 2.53 0.07 4.80
N CYS A 175 1.64 -0.09 5.78
CA CYS A 175 1.99 -0.67 7.07
C CYS A 175 2.64 -2.05 6.95
N PHE A 176 2.15 -2.91 6.06
CA PHE A 176 2.72 -4.23 5.85
C PHE A 176 4.13 -4.17 5.29
N LEU A 177 4.35 -3.36 4.24
CA LEU A 177 5.66 -3.18 3.66
C LEU A 177 6.64 -2.57 4.68
N ASP A 178 6.23 -1.56 5.43
CA ASP A 178 7.03 -0.92 6.47
C ASP A 178 7.43 -1.88 7.60
N PHE A 179 6.51 -2.75 8.04
CA PHE A 179 6.77 -3.65 9.16
C PHE A 179 7.79 -4.73 8.82
N TYR A 180 7.74 -5.25 7.60
CA TYR A 180 8.45 -6.48 7.25
C TYR A 180 9.66 -6.24 6.33
N THR A 181 9.73 -5.11 5.63
CA THR A 181 10.89 -4.73 4.83
C THR A 181 12.06 -4.31 5.71
N CYS A 182 13.25 -4.81 5.38
CA CYS A 182 14.49 -4.43 6.07
C CYS A 182 14.73 -2.91 6.02
N PHE A 183 15.23 -2.36 7.13
CA PHE A 183 15.45 -0.92 7.30
C PHE A 183 16.81 -0.43 6.76
N ARG A 184 17.66 -1.35 6.29
CA ARG A 184 18.93 -0.97 5.66
C ARG A 184 18.64 -0.42 4.26
N SER A 185 19.39 0.61 3.86
CA SER A 185 19.23 1.26 2.55
C SER A 185 19.39 0.27 1.40
N ASP A 186 20.41 -0.59 1.45
CA ASP A 186 20.67 -1.65 0.44
C ASP A 186 19.49 -2.62 0.23
N CYS A 187 18.67 -2.83 1.26
CA CYS A 187 17.49 -3.68 1.18
C CYS A 187 16.23 -2.90 0.73
N ARG A 188 16.29 -1.57 0.81
CA ARG A 188 15.26 -0.63 0.36
C ARG A 188 15.51 -0.07 -1.04
N ASP A 189 16.68 -0.29 -1.62
CA ASP A 189 17.03 0.25 -2.95
C ASP A 189 15.93 -0.03 -3.99
N ARG A 190 15.29 -1.21 -3.97
CA ARG A 190 14.14 -1.51 -4.89
C ARG A 190 12.75 -1.08 -4.40
N PHE A 191 12.62 -0.79 -3.11
CA PHE A 191 11.41 -0.15 -2.60
C PHE A 191 11.29 1.27 -3.15
N GLU A 192 12.42 1.98 -3.27
CA GLU A 192 12.47 3.39 -3.64
C GLU A 192 12.76 3.65 -5.13
N ASP A 193 13.13 2.61 -5.90
CA ASP A 193 13.52 2.68 -7.33
C ASP A 193 12.59 3.52 -8.25
N LEU A 194 11.33 3.71 -7.88
CA LEU A 194 10.35 4.49 -8.65
C LEU A 194 9.56 5.50 -7.82
N GLY A 195 10.03 5.82 -6.61
CA GLY A 195 9.32 6.74 -5.72
C GLY A 195 9.57 6.44 -4.25
N GLN A 196 9.41 7.45 -3.40
CA GLN A 196 9.68 7.33 -1.97
C GLN A 196 8.58 6.55 -1.23
N GLU A 197 7.34 6.61 -1.70
CA GLU A 197 6.18 6.03 -1.02
C GLU A 197 5.56 4.87 -1.82
N HIS A 198 5.48 4.97 -3.16
CA HIS A 198 4.77 4.03 -4.03
C HIS A 198 5.66 3.40 -5.11
N GLY A 199 6.87 2.96 -4.76
CA GLY A 199 7.80 2.32 -5.70
C GLY A 199 7.38 0.91 -6.16
N ILE A 200 8.31 0.16 -6.78
CA ILE A 200 8.00 -1.07 -7.55
C ILE A 200 7.22 -2.09 -6.72
N ALA A 201 7.72 -2.39 -5.52
CA ALA A 201 7.13 -3.40 -4.65
C ALA A 201 5.68 -3.03 -4.25
N TRP A 202 5.42 -1.75 -3.99
CA TRP A 202 4.09 -1.26 -3.67
C TRP A 202 3.16 -1.35 -4.89
N GLN A 203 3.61 -0.92 -6.07
CA GLN A 203 2.84 -0.99 -7.31
C GLN A 203 2.45 -2.42 -7.69
N ASP A 204 3.39 -3.37 -7.57
CA ASP A 204 3.16 -4.80 -7.84
C ASP A 204 2.06 -5.37 -6.93
N ALA A 205 2.17 -5.11 -5.63
CA ALA A 205 1.20 -5.60 -4.64
C ALA A 205 -0.16 -4.91 -4.80
N ALA A 206 -0.18 -3.57 -4.94
CA ALA A 206 -1.41 -2.80 -5.11
C ALA A 206 -2.18 -3.21 -6.36
N TYR A 207 -1.49 -3.50 -7.48
CA TYR A 207 -2.15 -4.00 -8.69
C TYR A 207 -2.80 -5.36 -8.45
N ALA A 208 -2.10 -6.30 -7.83
CA ALA A 208 -2.68 -7.61 -7.51
C ALA A 208 -3.88 -7.52 -6.55
N LEU A 209 -3.84 -6.59 -5.60
CA LEU A 209 -4.96 -6.31 -4.70
C LEU A 209 -6.17 -5.76 -5.45
N GLU A 210 -5.99 -4.73 -6.29
CA GLU A 210 -7.05 -4.12 -7.10
C GLU A 210 -7.75 -5.15 -8.00
N GLU A 211 -6.97 -6.01 -8.68
CA GLU A 211 -7.52 -7.09 -9.51
C GLU A 211 -8.30 -8.11 -8.67
N CYS A 212 -7.77 -8.49 -7.50
CA CYS A 212 -8.42 -9.45 -6.64
C CYS A 212 -9.75 -8.94 -6.05
N VAL A 213 -9.80 -7.70 -5.59
CA VAL A 213 -11.01 -7.15 -4.96
C VAL A 213 -12.09 -6.85 -6.00
N ARG A 214 -11.71 -6.46 -7.23
CA ARG A 214 -12.67 -6.18 -8.32
C ARG A 214 -13.29 -7.44 -8.92
N ASP A 215 -12.64 -8.60 -8.82
CA ASP A 215 -13.12 -9.87 -9.39
C ASP A 215 -14.59 -10.17 -8.98
N PRO A 216 -15.54 -10.14 -9.93
CA PRO A 216 -16.97 -10.29 -9.64
C PRO A 216 -17.35 -11.72 -9.20
N THR A 217 -16.48 -12.69 -9.48
CA THR A 217 -16.68 -14.10 -9.09
C THR A 217 -16.11 -14.41 -7.71
N PHE A 218 -15.40 -13.45 -7.09
CA PHE A 218 -14.66 -13.68 -5.86
C PHE A 218 -15.05 -12.74 -4.71
N ILE A 219 -14.51 -11.52 -4.68
CA ILE A 219 -14.79 -10.52 -3.63
C ILE A 219 -15.86 -9.52 -4.10
N ASN A 220 -15.86 -9.13 -5.38
CA ASN A 220 -16.80 -8.17 -5.96
C ASN A 220 -16.92 -6.85 -5.17
N LEU A 221 -15.77 -6.30 -4.79
CA LEU A 221 -15.63 -5.02 -4.09
C LEU A 221 -14.68 -4.13 -4.89
N PRO A 222 -15.19 -3.25 -5.77
CA PRO A 222 -14.40 -2.52 -6.75
C PRO A 222 -13.60 -1.36 -6.11
N LEU A 223 -12.64 -1.69 -5.24
CA LEU A 223 -11.77 -0.71 -4.61
C LEU A 223 -10.70 -0.22 -5.60
N VAL A 224 -10.31 1.04 -5.42
CA VAL A 224 -9.29 1.71 -6.23
C VAL A 224 -8.24 2.30 -5.28
N LEU A 225 -7.06 1.68 -5.22
CA LEU A 225 -5.99 2.05 -4.29
C LEU A 225 -5.26 3.34 -4.70
N GLY A 226 -5.78 4.10 -5.67
CA GLY A 226 -5.16 5.34 -6.14
C GLY A 226 -3.83 5.14 -6.88
N ARG A 227 -3.52 3.89 -7.25
CA ARG A 227 -2.21 3.46 -7.77
C ARG A 227 -1.74 4.25 -9.00
N ARG A 228 -2.68 4.59 -9.88
CA ARG A 228 -2.40 5.36 -11.11
C ARG A 228 -1.96 6.79 -10.82
N LEU A 229 -2.67 7.47 -9.92
CA LEU A 229 -2.36 8.83 -9.53
C LEU A 229 -1.04 8.87 -8.74
N ALA A 230 -0.87 7.94 -7.80
CA ALA A 230 0.36 7.77 -7.05
C ALA A 230 1.57 7.59 -7.97
N LEU A 231 1.48 6.67 -8.95
CA LEU A 231 2.55 6.46 -9.91
C LEU A 231 2.90 7.76 -10.65
N VAL A 232 1.93 8.49 -11.19
CA VAL A 232 2.23 9.71 -11.94
C VAL A 232 2.88 10.79 -11.07
N ASN A 233 2.49 10.91 -9.80
CA ASN A 233 3.15 11.81 -8.87
C ASN A 233 4.62 11.41 -8.67
N GLU A 234 4.86 10.13 -8.39
CA GLU A 234 6.20 9.60 -8.16
C GLU A 234 7.10 9.72 -9.41
N LEU A 235 6.58 9.44 -10.61
CA LEU A 235 7.34 9.59 -11.84
C LEU A 235 7.68 11.06 -12.16
N ASN A 236 6.83 12.00 -11.76
CA ASN A 236 7.11 13.43 -11.94
C ASN A 236 8.19 13.94 -11.01
N GLU A 237 8.43 13.26 -9.88
CA GLU A 237 9.41 13.67 -8.87
C GLU A 237 10.71 12.86 -8.94
N TRP A 238 10.62 11.54 -9.18
CA TRP A 238 11.74 10.60 -8.99
C TRP A 238 12.16 9.82 -10.24
N GLY A 239 11.43 9.89 -11.37
CA GLY A 239 12.00 9.51 -12.67
C GLY A 239 11.14 8.68 -13.61
N HIS A 240 11.78 7.79 -14.37
CA HIS A 240 11.22 7.13 -15.55
C HIS A 240 11.15 5.61 -15.37
N PRO A 241 9.96 5.00 -15.33
CA PRO A 241 9.84 3.56 -15.17
C PRO A 241 10.21 2.87 -16.48
N LYS A 242 10.64 1.61 -16.40
CA LYS A 242 10.79 0.81 -17.61
C LYS A 242 9.40 0.55 -18.19
N ILE A 243 9.29 0.54 -19.52
CA ILE A 243 8.02 0.26 -20.22
C ILE A 243 7.46 -1.13 -19.82
N CYS A 244 8.32 -2.11 -19.53
CA CYS A 244 7.90 -3.41 -19.05
C CYS A 244 7.21 -3.35 -17.68
N ASP A 245 7.62 -2.44 -16.78
CA ASP A 245 6.97 -2.27 -15.47
C ASP A 245 5.59 -1.66 -15.63
N LEU A 246 5.45 -0.62 -16.46
CA LEU A 246 4.16 -0.02 -16.78
C LEU A 246 3.16 -1.07 -17.31
N ARG A 247 3.60 -1.91 -18.26
CA ARG A 247 2.76 -2.98 -18.82
C ARG A 247 2.36 -4.02 -17.77
N ARG A 248 3.32 -4.44 -16.93
CA ARG A 248 3.09 -5.40 -15.85
C ARG A 248 2.03 -4.93 -14.85
N TRP A 249 1.91 -3.62 -14.68
CA TRP A 249 0.95 -2.96 -13.81
C TRP A 249 -0.36 -2.56 -14.49
N GLY A 250 -0.60 -3.07 -15.69
CA GLY A 250 -1.83 -2.81 -16.45
C GLY A 250 -1.91 -1.40 -17.05
N PHE A 251 -0.80 -0.67 -17.17
CA PHE A 251 -0.79 0.61 -17.89
C PHE A 251 -0.51 0.38 -19.38
N THR A 252 -1.38 0.94 -20.20
CA THR A 252 -1.20 1.06 -21.64
C THR A 252 -0.43 2.35 -21.98
N LYS A 253 0.18 2.38 -23.17
CA LYS A 253 0.81 3.60 -23.74
C LYS A 253 -0.19 4.76 -23.96
N ARG A 254 -1.50 4.48 -23.85
CA ARG A 254 -2.55 5.49 -23.98
C ARG A 254 -2.85 6.14 -22.64
N GLU A 255 -2.76 5.42 -21.54
CA GLU A 255 -3.13 5.92 -20.21
C GLU A 255 -2.05 6.76 -19.55
N VAL A 256 -0.76 6.43 -19.72
CA VAL A 256 0.35 7.18 -19.11
C VAL A 256 1.27 7.69 -20.23
N ARG A 257 1.42 9.01 -20.34
CA ARG A 257 2.31 9.63 -21.32
C ARG A 257 3.19 10.71 -20.71
N PHE A 258 4.42 10.80 -21.20
CA PHE A 258 5.32 11.90 -20.93
C PHE A 258 5.03 13.04 -21.91
N ILE A 259 4.50 14.15 -21.41
CA ILE A 259 4.04 15.30 -22.21
C ILE A 259 4.61 16.58 -21.60
N LYS A 260 5.39 17.32 -22.40
CA LYS A 260 5.99 18.60 -21.99
C LYS A 260 6.79 18.49 -20.68
N GLY A 261 7.64 17.47 -20.58
CA GLY A 261 8.52 17.27 -19.42
C GLY A 261 7.83 16.70 -18.19
N LYS A 262 6.55 16.30 -18.27
CA LYS A 262 5.80 15.71 -17.15
C LYS A 262 5.06 14.46 -17.57
N TRP A 263 5.04 13.45 -16.71
CA TRP A 263 4.13 12.32 -16.82
C TRP A 263 2.71 12.78 -16.53
N ARG A 264 1.77 12.33 -17.35
CA ARG A 264 0.34 12.63 -17.24
C ARG A 264 -0.47 11.36 -17.44
N LEU A 265 -1.54 11.25 -16.65
CA LEU A 265 -2.66 10.38 -17.00
C LEU A 265 -3.44 11.05 -18.14
N LEU A 266 -3.49 10.42 -19.29
CA LEU A 266 -4.43 10.83 -20.33
C LEU A 266 -5.76 10.17 -20.03
N LYS A 267 -6.83 11.01 -20.00
CA LYS A 267 -8.19 10.70 -19.55
C LYS A 267 -8.42 9.22 -19.27
N LEU A 268 -8.58 8.90 -17.99
CA LEU A 268 -9.42 7.77 -17.61
C LEU A 268 -10.76 8.05 -18.28
N ASP A 269 -11.18 7.26 -19.26
CA ASP A 269 -12.58 7.33 -19.69
C ASP A 269 -13.41 7.27 -18.41
N ASP A 270 -14.37 8.18 -18.24
CA ASP A 270 -15.11 8.49 -16.98
C ASP A 270 -15.89 7.29 -16.38
N ALA A 271 -15.63 6.07 -16.85
CA ALA A 271 -16.25 4.80 -16.48
C ALA A 271 -15.98 4.32 -15.03
N CYS A 272 -15.28 5.09 -14.20
CA CYS A 272 -15.18 4.82 -12.75
C CYS A 272 -16.02 5.76 -11.88
N ALA A 273 -16.82 6.65 -12.47
CA ALA A 273 -17.72 7.56 -11.75
C ALA A 273 -19.19 7.09 -11.73
N SER A 274 -19.49 5.83 -12.07
CA SER A 274 -20.85 5.25 -12.06
C SER A 274 -21.02 4.11 -11.05
#